data_AF-A0A2N6NN35-F1
#
_entry.id   AF-A0A2N6NN35-F1
#
_cell.length_a   1.000
_cell.length_b   1.000
_cell.length_c   1.000
_cell.angle_alpha   90.00
_cell.angle_beta   90.00
_cell.angle_gamma   90.00
#
_symmetry.space_group_name_H-M   'P 1'
#
loop_
_entity.id
_entity.type
_entity.pdbx_description
1 polymer ?
#
loop_
_entity_poly.entity_id
_entity_poly.type
_entity_poly.pdbx_seq_one_letter_code
_entity_poly.pdbx_strand_id
1 'polypeptide(L)'
;MTVFLTLLISLLARFAAASTAVSTPEDVTMWCDGDLDVDSADPAPFYDPLPLHDALQGRQEGQKFPPLSFRVFNNVVYANETVEGGYVSEYDVEKVVDMLSTDFGRFGVSFTYVNTTYTLNETLTTVTNRKEMYKMLVRPRRLGGYADLNLFWVASLNGAKGTCTLPAPGYLSGERAREWVVPADACTLRATTVEDVRGKVITHEVGHWLGLLHPWTKGCEVGDYVADTWPQEMGTNNIPHSKRSEDNGGEVFQCGEWRPSNYRNFMDYFRHRTHFTDLQGERIRAHGYLRHKYSTERPVSISEGEVWAGCKVDWNGPKSFPNGFACEMNSTETLFLSCAAKTAAGGSAEPFMIKAPCPLQWVGPAEFNGEVNCEELNFNHFQCKPAAGPQAPNQTEPSEPKQEQKEDEE
;
A
#
# COMPACT_ATOMS: atom_id res chain seq x y z
N MET A 1 50.15 -33.71 -43.76
CA MET A 1 48.83 -33.06 -43.68
C MET A 1 48.12 -33.63 -42.45
N THR A 2 48.27 -32.97 -41.30
CA THR A 2 47.18 -32.20 -40.61
C THR A 2 46.09 -33.13 -40.07
N VAL A 3 46.16 -33.61 -38.83
CA VAL A 3 45.82 -32.98 -37.52
C VAL A 3 44.50 -33.55 -36.99
N PHE A 4 44.59 -34.09 -35.77
CA PHE A 4 43.55 -34.53 -34.84
C PHE A 4 42.53 -33.43 -34.49
N LEU A 5 41.24 -33.80 -34.34
CA LEU A 5 40.31 -33.22 -33.33
C LEU A 5 39.01 -34.05 -33.26
N THR A 6 38.94 -35.08 -32.42
CA THR A 6 38.19 -35.13 -31.13
C THR A 6 36.77 -34.53 -31.15
N LEU A 7 35.76 -35.40 -31.13
CA LEU A 7 34.38 -35.08 -30.75
C LEU A 7 33.94 -36.10 -29.68
N LEU A 8 34.41 -35.87 -28.44
CA LEU A 8 33.82 -36.42 -27.22
C LEU A 8 32.95 -35.30 -26.65
N ILE A 9 31.63 -35.45 -26.75
CA ILE A 9 30.68 -34.53 -26.13
C ILE A 9 30.66 -34.84 -24.64
N SER A 10 31.34 -34.01 -23.87
CA SER A 10 31.38 -34.04 -22.41
C SER A 10 29.99 -33.73 -21.85
N LEU A 11 29.47 -34.70 -21.12
CA LEU A 11 28.38 -34.58 -20.16
C LEU A 11 28.81 -33.58 -19.07
N LEU A 12 28.38 -32.32 -19.16
CA LEU A 12 28.43 -31.37 -18.05
C LEU A 12 27.00 -31.03 -17.65
N ALA A 13 26.60 -31.62 -16.52
CA ALA A 13 25.41 -31.27 -15.78
C ALA A 13 25.37 -29.75 -15.55
N ARG A 14 24.37 -29.10 -16.14
CA ARG A 14 23.97 -27.75 -15.73
C ARG A 14 23.28 -27.89 -14.37
N PHE A 15 24.05 -27.86 -13.30
CA PHE A 15 23.54 -27.39 -12.03
C PHE A 15 23.25 -25.89 -12.22
N ALA A 16 22.02 -25.57 -12.60
CA ALA A 16 21.49 -24.25 -12.34
C ALA A 16 21.40 -24.14 -10.82
N ALA A 17 22.41 -23.52 -10.21
CA ALA A 17 22.25 -22.97 -8.88
C ALA A 17 21.08 -21.98 -9.01
N ALA A 18 19.92 -22.36 -8.49
CA ALA A 18 18.85 -21.42 -8.23
C ALA A 18 19.48 -20.38 -7.30
N SER A 19 19.76 -19.20 -7.85
CA SER A 19 20.17 -18.05 -7.07
C SER A 19 19.02 -17.77 -6.12
N THR A 20 19.17 -18.18 -4.86
CA THR A 20 18.42 -17.60 -3.76
C THR A 20 18.95 -16.18 -3.59
N ALA A 21 18.56 -15.30 -4.51
CA ALA A 21 18.74 -13.87 -4.33
C ALA A 21 17.87 -13.48 -3.14
N VAL A 22 18.48 -13.49 -1.95
CA VAL A 22 17.97 -12.75 -0.80
C VAL A 22 17.85 -11.31 -1.26
N SER A 23 16.63 -10.78 -1.27
CA SER A 23 16.37 -9.39 -1.63
C SER A 23 17.25 -8.48 -0.77
N THR A 24 17.99 -7.60 -1.43
CA THR A 24 18.84 -6.64 -0.73
C THR A 24 17.97 -5.72 0.13
N PRO A 25 18.50 -5.13 1.21
CA PRO A 25 17.80 -4.10 1.99
C PRO A 25 17.37 -2.86 1.18
N GLU A 26 17.74 -2.78 -0.10
CA GLU A 26 17.46 -1.67 -1.00
C GLU A 26 16.18 -1.86 -1.84
N ASP A 27 15.52 -3.02 -1.75
CA ASP A 27 14.38 -3.43 -2.60
C ASP A 27 13.04 -3.50 -1.84
N VAL A 28 12.95 -2.81 -0.69
CA VAL A 28 11.87 -3.00 0.30
C VAL A 28 10.68 -2.06 0.08
N THR A 29 10.76 -1.15 -0.89
CA THR A 29 9.68 -0.25 -1.31
C THR A 29 9.29 -0.56 -2.74
N MET A 30 8.06 -1.00 -2.94
CA MET A 30 7.51 -1.27 -4.27
C MET A 30 7.05 0.06 -4.87
N TRP A 31 7.44 0.31 -6.11
CA TRP A 31 7.07 1.49 -6.88
C TRP A 31 6.20 1.07 -8.05
N CYS A 32 5.33 1.95 -8.52
CA CYS A 32 4.74 1.77 -9.84
C CYS A 32 5.84 1.96 -10.91
N ASP A 33 5.92 1.01 -11.84
CA ASP A 33 6.69 1.20 -13.07
C ASP A 33 5.88 2.11 -14.00
N GLY A 34 6.48 3.20 -14.49
CA GLY A 34 5.88 4.07 -15.51
C GLY A 34 5.59 5.53 -15.14
N ASP A 35 6.07 6.05 -14.00
CA ASP A 35 5.83 7.46 -13.59
C ASP A 35 6.56 8.53 -14.45
N LEU A 36 7.05 8.18 -15.64
CA LEU A 36 7.77 9.10 -16.52
C LEU A 36 6.98 9.34 -17.80
N ASP A 37 5.79 9.95 -17.70
CA ASP A 37 5.13 10.47 -18.90
C ASP A 37 4.48 11.83 -18.70
N VAL A 38 4.57 12.57 -19.81
CA VAL A 38 4.63 14.01 -19.96
C VAL A 38 3.26 14.54 -20.41
N ASP A 39 2.96 15.78 -20.04
CA ASP A 39 1.86 16.63 -20.50
C ASP A 39 0.42 16.34 -20.04
N SER A 40 -0.04 17.22 -19.16
CA SER A 40 -1.31 17.91 -19.39
C SER A 40 -1.19 19.29 -18.76
N ALA A 41 -0.98 20.32 -19.58
CA ALA A 41 -1.09 21.71 -19.17
C ALA A 41 -2.52 22.17 -19.47
N ASP A 42 -3.25 22.58 -18.44
CA ASP A 42 -4.29 23.61 -18.56
C ASP A 42 -4.45 24.27 -17.17
N PRO A 43 -4.29 25.59 -17.05
CA PRO A 43 -4.49 26.29 -15.79
C PRO A 43 -5.99 26.37 -15.51
N ALA A 44 -6.49 25.54 -14.59
CA ALA A 44 -7.86 25.66 -14.09
C ALA A 44 -7.84 26.32 -12.71
N PRO A 45 -8.63 27.38 -12.46
CA PRO A 45 -8.75 27.96 -11.13
C PRO A 45 -9.29 26.92 -10.13
N PHE A 46 -8.80 27.02 -8.89
CA PHE A 46 -9.18 26.17 -7.77
C PHE A 46 -10.69 26.27 -7.46
N TYR A 47 -11.37 25.13 -7.60
CA TYR A 47 -12.76 24.80 -7.20
C TYR A 47 -13.95 25.52 -7.84
N ASP A 48 -14.88 24.70 -8.34
CA ASP A 48 -16.33 24.94 -8.34
C ASP A 48 -16.95 23.77 -7.53
N PRO A 49 -17.59 24.01 -6.38
CA PRO A 49 -18.14 22.97 -5.52
C PRO A 49 -19.47 22.48 -6.12
N LEU A 50 -19.44 21.47 -6.98
CA LEU A 50 -20.65 20.68 -7.18
C LEU A 50 -20.86 19.79 -5.94
N PRO A 51 -22.04 19.82 -5.31
CA PRO A 51 -22.29 19.11 -4.07
C PRO A 51 -22.20 17.60 -4.31
N LEU A 52 -21.28 16.96 -3.58
CA LEU A 52 -21.04 15.53 -3.55
C LEU A 52 -22.19 14.81 -2.84
N HIS A 53 -23.36 14.73 -3.49
CA HIS A 53 -24.52 14.00 -2.97
C HIS A 53 -24.18 12.52 -2.68
N ASP A 54 -23.22 11.95 -3.41
CA ASP A 54 -22.75 10.57 -3.29
C ASP A 54 -21.89 10.30 -2.04
N ALA A 55 -21.20 11.31 -1.46
CA ALA A 55 -20.42 11.11 -0.23
C ALA A 55 -21.30 10.94 1.01
N LEU A 56 -22.51 11.52 1.00
CA LEU A 56 -23.48 11.34 2.07
C LEU A 56 -24.20 9.99 1.98
N GLN A 57 -24.42 9.47 0.77
CA GLN A 57 -24.96 8.11 0.56
C GLN A 57 -23.94 7.01 0.93
N GLY A 58 -22.64 7.21 0.65
CA GLY A 58 -21.58 6.27 1.07
C GLY A 58 -21.45 6.07 2.59
N ARG A 59 -21.84 7.07 3.40
CA ARG A 59 -21.92 6.92 4.87
C ARG A 59 -23.00 5.93 5.33
N GLN A 60 -24.05 5.71 4.54
CA GLN A 60 -25.18 4.85 4.91
C GLN A 60 -24.91 3.37 4.60
N GLU A 61 -24.14 3.06 3.54
CA GLU A 61 -23.80 1.68 3.17
C GLU A 61 -22.46 1.19 3.76
N GLY A 62 -21.56 2.11 4.13
CA GLY A 62 -20.21 1.82 4.66
C GLY A 62 -20.12 1.37 6.13
N GLN A 63 -21.23 1.02 6.77
CA GLN A 63 -21.27 0.69 8.21
C GLN A 63 -20.60 -0.64 8.61
N LYS A 64 -19.81 -1.25 7.72
CA LYS A 64 -19.12 -2.53 7.98
C LYS A 64 -17.78 -2.35 8.70
N PHE A 65 -17.11 -1.19 8.61
CA PHE A 65 -15.76 -1.00 9.14
C PHE A 65 -15.52 0.42 9.70
N PRO A 66 -14.68 0.59 10.74
CA PRO A 66 -14.46 1.89 11.39
C PRO A 66 -13.83 2.92 10.45
N PRO A 67 -14.12 4.23 10.59
CA PRO A 67 -13.47 5.27 9.79
C PRO A 67 -11.94 5.26 9.99
N LEU A 68 -11.20 5.55 8.92
CA LEU A 68 -9.74 5.65 8.94
C LEU A 68 -9.33 7.12 8.76
N SER A 69 -8.39 7.61 9.55
CA SER A 69 -7.92 8.99 9.46
C SER A 69 -6.39 9.06 9.48
N PHE A 70 -5.81 9.59 8.40
CA PHE A 70 -4.36 9.71 8.25
C PHE A 70 -3.92 11.14 8.56
N ARG A 71 -2.89 11.29 9.38
CA ARG A 71 -2.25 12.59 9.58
C ARG A 71 -1.37 12.91 8.38
N VAL A 72 -1.35 14.17 7.95
CA VAL A 72 -0.58 14.63 6.79
C VAL A 72 0.50 15.61 7.23
N PHE A 73 1.75 15.24 6.94
CA PHE A 73 2.93 16.07 7.14
C PHE A 73 3.43 16.56 5.78
N ASN A 74 3.55 17.87 5.63
CA ASN A 74 3.99 18.49 4.39
C ASN A 74 5.46 18.92 4.50
N ASN A 75 6.27 18.59 3.51
CA ASN A 75 7.69 18.92 3.43
C ASN A 75 7.96 19.69 2.14
N VAL A 76 7.95 21.02 2.22
CA VAL A 76 8.17 21.91 1.08
C VAL A 76 9.66 22.20 0.93
N VAL A 77 10.26 21.77 -0.18
CA VAL A 77 11.65 22.05 -0.51
C VAL A 77 11.70 22.93 -1.74
N TYR A 78 12.21 24.14 -1.56
CA TYR A 78 12.09 25.20 -2.55
C TYR A 78 13.41 25.96 -2.75
N ALA A 79 13.55 26.55 -3.93
CA ALA A 79 14.70 27.35 -4.36
C ALA A 79 14.40 28.85 -4.17
N ASN A 80 13.15 29.24 -4.34
CA ASN A 80 12.60 30.57 -4.10
C ASN A 80 11.10 30.46 -3.84
N GLU A 81 10.45 31.54 -3.41
CA GLU A 81 9.03 31.57 -3.03
C GLU A 81 8.09 31.64 -4.26
N THR A 82 8.34 30.79 -5.26
CA THR A 82 7.46 30.58 -6.41
C THR A 82 7.09 29.10 -6.54
N VAL A 83 5.97 28.80 -7.18
CA VAL A 83 5.52 27.43 -7.41
C VAL A 83 6.51 26.68 -8.31
N GLU A 84 7.06 27.36 -9.33
CA GLU A 84 8.12 26.82 -10.19
C GLU A 84 9.42 26.57 -9.40
N GLY A 85 9.66 27.36 -8.35
CA GLY A 85 10.75 27.19 -7.39
C GLY A 85 10.53 26.05 -6.39
N GLY A 86 9.39 25.36 -6.41
CA GLY A 86 9.06 24.28 -5.47
C GLY A 86 8.29 24.75 -4.22
N TYR A 87 7.95 26.03 -4.12
CA TYR A 87 7.23 26.56 -2.97
C TYR A 87 5.72 26.31 -3.09
N VAL A 88 5.12 25.77 -2.02
CA VAL A 88 3.68 25.62 -1.87
C VAL A 88 3.27 26.28 -0.55
N SER A 89 2.28 27.16 -0.58
CA SER A 89 1.84 27.86 0.63
C SER A 89 1.12 26.91 1.60
N GLU A 90 1.07 27.28 2.89
CA GLU A 90 0.35 26.49 3.90
C GLU A 90 -1.14 26.38 3.56
N TYR A 91 -1.72 27.48 3.07
CA TYR A 91 -3.09 27.54 2.59
C TYR A 91 -3.39 26.54 1.47
N ASP A 92 -2.44 26.39 0.53
CA ASP A 92 -2.62 25.46 -0.58
C ASP A 92 -2.47 24.00 -0.15
N VAL A 93 -1.57 23.70 0.79
CA VAL A 93 -1.48 22.32 1.32
C VAL A 93 -2.68 21.94 2.18
N GLU A 94 -3.27 22.86 2.95
CA GLU A 94 -4.53 22.61 3.68
C GLU A 94 -5.65 22.25 2.70
N LYS A 95 -5.77 23.00 1.61
CA LYS A 95 -6.72 22.71 0.52
C LYS A 95 -6.51 21.35 -0.14
N VAL A 96 -5.26 20.94 -0.31
CA VAL A 96 -4.92 19.60 -0.81
C VAL A 96 -5.42 18.53 0.17
N VAL A 97 -5.24 18.74 1.48
CA VAL A 97 -5.72 17.80 2.51
C VAL A 97 -7.25 17.71 2.53
N ASP A 98 -7.95 18.83 2.39
CA ASP A 98 -9.42 18.86 2.28
C ASP A 98 -9.92 18.14 1.03
N MET A 99 -9.25 18.35 -0.10
CA MET A 99 -9.54 17.64 -1.35
C MET A 99 -9.33 16.13 -1.20
N LEU A 100 -8.24 15.68 -0.58
CA LEU A 100 -8.02 14.25 -0.30
C LEU A 100 -9.15 13.70 0.57
N SER A 101 -9.57 14.41 1.62
CA SER A 101 -10.71 13.99 2.45
C SER A 101 -12.02 13.91 1.66
N THR A 102 -12.20 14.76 0.65
CA THR A 102 -13.37 14.73 -0.25
C THR A 102 -13.32 13.52 -1.18
N ASP A 103 -12.19 13.31 -1.87
CA ASP A 103 -12.04 12.25 -2.89
C ASP A 103 -12.07 10.84 -2.29
N PHE A 104 -11.54 10.67 -1.07
CA PHE A 104 -11.51 9.38 -0.37
C PHE A 104 -12.68 9.18 0.62
N GLY A 105 -13.44 10.24 0.90
CA GLY A 105 -14.45 10.29 1.95
C GLY A 105 -15.62 9.31 1.77
N ARG A 106 -15.98 8.99 0.51
CA ARG A 106 -17.01 7.97 0.19
C ARG A 106 -16.69 6.62 0.81
N PHE A 107 -15.41 6.30 1.02
CA PHE A 107 -14.95 5.05 1.60
C PHE A 107 -14.61 5.18 3.09
N GLY A 108 -15.05 6.24 3.77
CA GLY A 108 -14.78 6.45 5.21
C GLY A 108 -13.30 6.64 5.53
N VAL A 109 -12.54 7.23 4.60
CA VAL A 109 -11.14 7.61 4.75
C VAL A 109 -11.05 9.14 4.78
N SER A 110 -10.36 9.68 5.78
CA SER A 110 -10.12 11.12 5.93
C SER A 110 -8.64 11.42 6.15
N PHE A 111 -8.28 12.68 5.93
CA PHE A 111 -6.93 13.19 6.12
C PHE A 111 -6.96 14.40 7.04
N THR A 112 -5.97 14.53 7.91
CA THR A 112 -5.87 15.63 8.87
C THR A 112 -4.54 16.33 8.71
N TYR A 113 -4.58 17.63 8.39
CA TYR A 113 -3.41 18.47 8.32
C TYR A 113 -2.72 18.52 9.69
N VAL A 114 -1.40 18.34 9.74
CA VAL A 114 -0.61 18.47 10.97
C VAL A 114 0.30 19.68 10.93
N ASN A 115 1.22 19.73 9.96
CA ASN A 115 2.12 20.87 9.78
C ASN A 115 2.72 20.89 8.36
N THR A 116 3.41 22.00 8.09
CA THR A 116 4.25 22.18 6.91
C THR A 116 5.66 22.58 7.34
N THR A 117 6.66 21.85 6.87
CA THR A 117 8.07 22.18 7.04
C THR A 117 8.61 22.78 5.76
N TYR A 118 9.22 23.96 5.86
CA TYR A 118 9.81 24.69 4.74
C TYR A 118 11.34 24.58 4.76
N THR A 119 11.94 24.11 3.67
CA THR A 119 13.39 23.99 3.51
C THR A 119 13.82 24.75 2.25
N LEU A 120 14.54 25.87 2.43
CA LEU A 120 15.20 26.58 1.34
C LEU A 120 16.49 25.83 0.95
N ASN A 121 16.45 25.11 -0.18
CA ASN A 121 17.60 24.36 -0.68
C ASN A 121 17.48 24.12 -2.18
N GLU A 122 18.16 24.95 -2.98
CA GLU A 122 18.10 24.91 -4.45
C GLU A 122 18.44 23.52 -5.01
N THR A 123 19.45 22.85 -4.46
CA THR A 123 19.92 21.53 -4.94
C THR A 123 18.89 20.43 -4.73
N LEU A 124 18.14 20.46 -3.63
CA LEU A 124 17.17 19.41 -3.29
C LEU A 124 15.82 19.59 -4.00
N THR A 125 15.57 20.73 -4.65
CA THR A 125 14.32 20.96 -5.39
C THR A 125 14.23 20.20 -6.70
N THR A 126 15.34 19.68 -7.20
CA THR A 126 15.41 18.96 -8.48
C THR A 126 15.76 17.50 -8.25
N VAL A 127 14.75 16.65 -8.42
CA VAL A 127 14.89 15.21 -8.29
C VAL A 127 15.11 14.59 -9.67
N THR A 128 16.31 14.07 -9.90
CA THR A 128 16.69 13.35 -11.13
C THR A 128 16.73 11.83 -10.98
N ASN A 129 16.86 11.36 -9.73
CA ASN A 129 17.01 9.94 -9.42
C ASN A 129 16.20 9.58 -8.17
N ARG A 130 15.34 8.56 -8.27
CA ARG A 130 14.50 8.08 -7.16
C ARG A 130 15.32 7.62 -5.95
N LYS A 131 16.40 6.85 -6.14
CA LYS A 131 17.26 6.37 -5.03
C LYS A 131 17.87 7.54 -4.24
N GLU A 132 18.39 8.54 -4.95
CA GLU A 132 18.96 9.74 -4.30
C GLU A 132 17.88 10.60 -3.64
N MET A 133 16.68 10.71 -4.23
CA MET A 133 15.53 11.36 -3.59
C MET A 133 15.23 10.75 -2.21
N TYR A 134 15.13 9.42 -2.10
CA TYR A 134 14.85 8.81 -0.80
C TYR A 134 15.96 9.05 0.21
N LYS A 135 17.21 8.91 -0.23
CA LYS A 135 18.37 9.05 0.64
C LYS A 135 18.56 10.48 1.14
N MET A 136 18.40 11.49 0.27
CA MET A 136 18.76 12.88 0.57
C MET A 136 17.56 13.75 0.96
N LEU A 137 16.36 13.44 0.45
CA LEU A 137 15.15 14.24 0.66
C LEU A 137 14.21 13.57 1.68
N VAL A 138 13.72 12.37 1.37
CA VAL A 138 12.61 11.73 2.10
C VAL A 138 13.02 11.20 3.47
N ARG A 139 13.96 10.25 3.53
CA ARG A 139 14.36 9.59 4.79
C ARG A 139 14.78 10.56 5.90
N PRO A 140 15.56 11.63 5.64
CA PRO A 140 15.98 12.55 6.69
C PRO A 140 14.88 13.49 7.20
N ARG A 141 13.75 13.60 6.50
CA ARG A 141 12.71 14.61 6.77
C ARG A 141 11.31 14.05 6.99
N ARG A 142 11.09 12.76 6.70
CA ARG A 142 9.82 12.11 6.96
C ARG A 142 9.50 12.15 8.46
N LEU A 143 8.26 12.49 8.79
CA LEU A 143 7.77 12.57 10.17
C LEU A 143 6.69 11.52 10.43
N GLY A 144 6.56 11.10 11.69
CA GLY A 144 5.53 10.16 12.13
C GLY A 144 5.82 8.69 11.82
N GLY A 145 4.80 7.85 12.02
CA GLY A 145 4.81 6.41 11.77
C GLY A 145 4.15 6.02 10.44
N TYR A 146 3.83 4.73 10.28
CA TYR A 146 3.40 4.17 8.98
C TYR A 146 1.99 4.64 8.52
N ALA A 147 1.15 5.08 9.45
CA ALA A 147 -0.14 5.71 9.17
C ALA A 147 -0.06 7.23 8.95
N ASP A 148 1.14 7.81 8.97
CA ASP A 148 1.31 9.24 8.74
C ASP A 148 1.74 9.46 7.29
N LEU A 149 0.88 10.09 6.49
CA LEU A 149 1.17 10.45 5.10
C LEU A 149 2.15 11.62 5.07
N ASN A 150 3.25 11.46 4.35
CA ASN A 150 4.20 12.55 4.12
C ASN A 150 4.15 12.96 2.65
N LEU A 151 3.84 14.24 2.41
CA LEU A 151 3.87 14.86 1.08
C LEU A 151 5.12 15.73 0.97
N PHE A 152 5.97 15.43 0.00
CA PHE A 152 7.16 16.22 -0.34
C PHE A 152 6.88 17.05 -1.58
N TRP A 153 7.11 18.36 -1.49
CA TRP A 153 6.92 19.29 -2.59
C TRP A 153 8.27 19.75 -3.11
N VAL A 154 8.48 19.60 -4.41
CA VAL A 154 9.73 19.94 -5.10
C VAL A 154 9.46 20.74 -6.37
N ALA A 155 10.46 21.45 -6.89
CA ALA A 155 10.34 22.18 -8.16
C ALA A 155 10.23 21.24 -9.36
N SER A 156 11.06 20.20 -9.38
CA SER A 156 11.19 19.30 -10.53
C SER A 156 11.37 17.86 -10.07
N LEU A 157 10.59 16.98 -10.69
CA LEU A 157 10.66 15.53 -10.56
C LEU A 157 10.81 14.99 -11.99
N ASN A 158 11.99 14.45 -12.34
CA ASN A 158 12.42 14.07 -13.69
C ASN A 158 11.28 13.59 -14.62
N GLY A 159 10.68 14.47 -15.43
CA GLY A 159 9.54 14.14 -16.32
C GLY A 159 8.21 13.76 -15.63
N ALA A 160 8.19 13.52 -14.32
CA ALA A 160 7.01 13.12 -13.55
C ALA A 160 6.32 14.32 -12.90
N LYS A 161 5.01 14.23 -12.69
CA LYS A 161 4.25 15.20 -11.87
C LYS A 161 4.25 14.82 -10.39
N GLY A 162 4.25 13.53 -10.10
CA GLY A 162 4.30 12.96 -8.76
C GLY A 162 4.82 11.52 -8.77
N THR A 163 5.06 10.99 -7.58
CA THR A 163 5.33 9.56 -7.34
C THR A 163 5.08 9.25 -5.86
N CYS A 164 4.53 8.08 -5.54
CA CYS A 164 4.40 7.58 -4.17
C CYS A 164 4.89 6.15 -4.02
N THR A 165 5.21 5.79 -2.78
CA THR A 165 5.37 4.38 -2.40
C THR A 165 4.06 3.63 -2.58
N LEU A 166 4.14 2.38 -3.06
CA LEU A 166 3.10 1.40 -2.80
C LEU A 166 3.33 0.77 -1.42
N PRO A 167 2.27 0.28 -0.74
CA PRO A 167 2.43 -0.63 0.39
C PRO A 167 3.27 -1.84 -0.03
N ALA A 168 4.49 -1.91 0.50
CA ALA A 168 5.46 -2.91 0.09
C ALA A 168 5.43 -4.15 1.02
N PRO A 169 5.54 -5.38 0.50
CA PRO A 169 5.62 -6.62 1.29
C PRO A 169 6.41 -6.55 2.60
N GLY A 170 7.52 -5.80 2.59
CA GLY A 170 8.38 -5.61 3.74
C GLY A 170 7.71 -4.92 4.94
N TYR A 171 6.54 -4.28 4.85
CA TYR A 171 5.87 -3.74 6.03
C TYR A 171 5.41 -4.84 7.01
N LEU A 172 5.26 -6.09 6.55
CA LEU A 172 4.97 -7.23 7.42
C LEU A 172 6.22 -7.83 8.07
N SER A 173 7.43 -7.32 7.78
CA SER A 173 8.70 -7.89 8.25
C SER A 173 9.15 -7.42 9.64
N GLY A 174 8.24 -6.90 10.46
CA GLY A 174 8.52 -6.49 11.83
C GLY A 174 9.50 -5.31 11.92
N GLU A 175 10.61 -5.47 12.63
CA GLU A 175 11.61 -4.40 12.86
C GLU A 175 12.20 -3.83 11.57
N ARG A 176 12.43 -4.68 10.56
CA ARG A 176 12.94 -4.26 9.26
C ARG A 176 11.99 -3.31 8.52
N ALA A 177 10.67 -3.43 8.76
CA ALA A 177 9.70 -2.46 8.25
C ALA A 177 9.97 -1.06 8.82
N ARG A 178 10.25 -0.95 10.12
CA ARG A 178 10.43 0.34 10.80
C ARG A 178 11.72 1.04 10.40
N GLU A 179 12.80 0.29 10.20
CA GLU A 179 14.11 0.86 9.87
C GLU A 179 14.24 1.23 8.37
N TRP A 180 13.54 0.51 7.50
CA TRP A 180 13.78 0.60 6.06
C TRP A 180 12.56 1.01 5.24
N VAL A 181 11.37 0.54 5.58
CA VAL A 181 10.14 0.84 4.83
C VAL A 181 9.56 2.17 5.25
N VAL A 182 9.28 2.35 6.54
CA VAL A 182 8.64 3.57 7.05
C VAL A 182 9.45 4.82 6.68
N PRO A 183 10.78 4.91 6.87
CA PRO A 183 11.53 6.12 6.55
C PRO A 183 11.53 6.48 5.05
N ALA A 184 11.29 5.52 4.16
CA ALA A 184 11.22 5.74 2.72
C ALA A 184 9.78 5.91 2.19
N ASP A 185 8.76 5.66 3.01
CA ASP A 185 7.35 5.71 2.64
C ASP A 185 6.82 7.15 2.57
N ALA A 186 6.59 7.66 1.38
CA ALA A 186 6.09 9.01 1.16
C ALA A 186 5.58 9.20 -0.27
N CYS A 187 4.96 10.35 -0.49
CA CYS A 187 4.65 10.89 -1.80
C CYS A 187 5.55 12.08 -2.08
N THR A 188 6.12 12.15 -3.29
CA THR A 188 6.85 13.33 -3.77
C THR A 188 6.13 13.89 -4.99
N LEU A 189 5.84 15.19 -4.95
CA LEU A 189 4.99 15.90 -5.87
C LEU A 189 5.73 17.15 -6.38
N ARG A 190 5.54 17.49 -7.65
CA ARG A 190 5.92 18.84 -8.10
C ARG A 190 4.99 19.87 -7.47
N ALA A 191 5.52 20.98 -7.01
CA ALA A 191 4.73 22.07 -6.44
C ALA A 191 3.63 22.56 -7.41
N THR A 192 3.89 22.56 -8.72
CA THR A 192 2.91 22.91 -9.76
C THR A 192 1.67 22.01 -9.79
N THR A 193 1.71 20.82 -9.16
CA THR A 193 0.56 19.91 -9.12
C THR A 193 -0.59 20.37 -8.22
N VAL A 194 -0.32 21.33 -7.34
CA VAL A 194 -1.34 21.96 -6.50
C VAL A 194 -2.40 22.65 -7.35
N GLU A 195 -1.98 23.29 -8.44
CA GLU A 195 -2.87 23.98 -9.39
C GLU A 195 -3.29 23.08 -10.56
N ASP A 196 -2.47 22.07 -10.87
CA ASP A 196 -2.68 21.17 -12.01
C ASP A 196 -3.90 20.25 -11.81
N VAL A 197 -4.78 20.21 -12.81
CA VAL A 197 -5.98 19.35 -12.84
C VAL A 197 -6.78 19.38 -11.54
N ARG A 198 -6.84 20.53 -10.83
CA ARG A 198 -7.50 20.64 -9.51
C ARG A 198 -6.99 19.62 -8.48
N GLY A 199 -5.68 19.34 -8.47
CA GLY A 199 -5.03 18.43 -7.53
C GLY A 199 -5.27 16.95 -7.77
N LYS A 200 -5.91 16.54 -8.88
CA LYS A 200 -6.20 15.11 -9.17
C LYS A 200 -4.96 14.25 -9.42
N VAL A 201 -3.79 14.87 -9.66
CA VAL A 201 -2.51 14.15 -9.61
C VAL A 201 -2.22 13.71 -8.18
N ILE A 202 -2.42 14.58 -7.21
CA ILE A 202 -2.15 14.27 -5.80
C ILE A 202 -3.08 13.15 -5.30
N THR A 203 -4.37 13.18 -5.69
CA THR A 203 -5.31 12.08 -5.40
C THR A 203 -4.85 10.75 -6.01
N HIS A 204 -4.35 10.76 -7.24
CA HIS A 204 -3.79 9.56 -7.92
C HIS A 204 -2.60 9.00 -7.15
N GLU A 205 -1.65 9.86 -6.81
CA GLU A 205 -0.46 9.52 -6.05
C GLU A 205 -0.80 8.94 -4.67
N VAL A 206 -1.71 9.57 -3.92
CA VAL A 206 -2.18 9.02 -2.63
C VAL A 206 -2.96 7.70 -2.80
N GLY A 207 -3.58 7.48 -3.97
CA GLY A 207 -4.15 6.19 -4.36
C GLY A 207 -3.10 5.07 -4.39
N HIS A 208 -1.92 5.35 -4.95
CA HIS A 208 -0.77 4.43 -4.87
C HIS A 208 -0.29 4.24 -3.43
N TRP A 209 -0.20 5.31 -2.63
CA TRP A 209 0.13 5.19 -1.20
C TRP A 209 -0.85 4.26 -0.44
N LEU A 210 -2.11 4.21 -0.88
CA LEU A 210 -3.15 3.30 -0.37
C LEU A 210 -3.31 2.01 -1.20
N GLY A 211 -2.32 1.66 -2.02
CA GLY A 211 -2.15 0.35 -2.62
C GLY A 211 -2.90 0.08 -3.92
N LEU A 212 -3.43 1.12 -4.57
CA LEU A 212 -3.96 1.00 -5.92
C LEU A 212 -2.84 0.97 -6.96
N LEU A 213 -3.03 0.20 -8.01
CA LEU A 213 -2.15 0.15 -9.18
C LEU A 213 -2.82 0.87 -10.35
N HIS A 214 -2.06 1.16 -11.41
CA HIS A 214 -2.68 1.58 -12.65
C HIS A 214 -3.47 0.42 -13.28
N PRO A 215 -4.61 0.67 -13.96
CA PRO A 215 -5.38 -0.37 -14.64
C PRO A 215 -4.61 -1.24 -15.65
N TRP A 216 -3.43 -0.79 -16.09
CA TRP A 216 -2.56 -1.50 -17.03
C TRP A 216 -1.34 -2.18 -16.37
N THR A 217 -1.14 -2.08 -15.05
CA THR A 217 0.10 -2.52 -14.39
C THR A 217 0.44 -4.00 -14.62
N LYS A 218 -0.55 -4.89 -14.69
CA LYS A 218 -0.34 -6.32 -14.98
C LYS A 218 -0.90 -6.73 -16.36
N GLY A 219 -1.08 -5.76 -17.24
CA GLY A 219 -1.60 -5.97 -18.58
C GLY A 219 -3.01 -6.57 -18.58
N CYS A 220 -3.38 -7.16 -19.72
CA CYS A 220 -4.76 -7.52 -20.01
C CYS A 220 -5.31 -8.75 -19.26
N GLU A 221 -4.44 -9.63 -18.75
CA GLU A 221 -4.90 -10.82 -18.04
C GLU A 221 -5.39 -10.51 -16.62
N VAL A 222 -4.80 -9.48 -15.99
CA VAL A 222 -4.97 -9.21 -14.56
C VAL A 222 -5.34 -7.75 -14.27
N GLY A 223 -4.85 -6.80 -15.05
CA GLY A 223 -5.07 -5.36 -14.83
C GLY A 223 -4.37 -4.83 -13.59
N ASP A 224 -5.14 -4.22 -12.68
CA ASP A 224 -4.67 -3.68 -11.40
C ASP A 224 -5.01 -4.58 -10.20
N TYR A 225 -5.51 -5.81 -10.43
CA TYR A 225 -6.11 -6.71 -9.44
C TYR A 225 -7.39 -6.19 -8.78
N VAL A 226 -8.06 -5.24 -9.40
CA VAL A 226 -9.39 -4.80 -8.97
C VAL A 226 -10.39 -5.24 -10.05
N ALA A 227 -11.49 -5.87 -9.65
CA ALA A 227 -12.34 -6.60 -10.60
C ALA A 227 -13.33 -5.70 -11.37
N ASP A 228 -13.62 -4.51 -10.84
CA ASP A 228 -14.54 -3.53 -11.45
C ASP A 228 -13.80 -2.42 -12.23
N THR A 229 -12.48 -2.55 -12.35
CA THR A 229 -11.62 -1.78 -13.25
C THR A 229 -11.26 -2.65 -14.45
N TRP A 230 -11.61 -2.20 -15.65
CA TRP A 230 -11.28 -2.97 -16.85
C TRP A 230 -9.77 -2.95 -17.09
N PRO A 231 -9.11 -4.10 -17.32
CA PRO A 231 -7.70 -4.11 -17.70
C PRO A 231 -7.45 -3.30 -18.98
N GLN A 232 -6.36 -2.54 -19.02
CA GLN A 232 -5.89 -1.80 -20.20
C GLN A 232 -4.45 -2.18 -20.55
N GLU A 233 -3.99 -1.86 -21.76
CA GLU A 233 -2.57 -2.02 -22.13
C GLU A 233 -1.74 -0.80 -21.74
N MET A 234 -2.39 0.37 -21.59
CA MET A 234 -1.77 1.66 -21.27
C MET A 234 -2.78 2.66 -20.69
N GLY A 235 -2.29 3.81 -20.21
CA GLY A 235 -3.13 4.93 -19.79
C GLY A 235 -3.94 5.52 -20.94
N THR A 236 -5.14 6.02 -20.65
CA THR A 236 -6.07 6.46 -21.69
C THR A 236 -5.51 7.60 -22.55
N ASN A 237 -4.68 8.47 -21.98
CA ASN A 237 -3.98 9.53 -22.72
C ASN A 237 -3.06 9.00 -23.85
N ASN A 238 -2.56 7.77 -23.73
CA ASN A 238 -1.60 7.16 -24.67
C ASN A 238 -2.25 6.28 -25.75
N ILE A 239 -3.55 5.98 -25.63
CA ILE A 239 -4.27 5.14 -26.61
C ILE A 239 -4.39 5.90 -27.95
N PRO A 240 -4.06 5.37 -29.13
CA PRO A 240 -4.25 6.13 -30.38
C PRO A 240 -5.71 6.58 -30.59
N HIS A 241 -5.95 7.78 -31.13
CA HIS A 241 -7.33 8.27 -31.40
C HIS A 241 -8.16 7.31 -32.25
N SER A 242 -7.55 6.58 -33.18
CA SER A 242 -8.23 5.55 -33.99
C SER A 242 -8.72 4.34 -33.19
N LYS A 243 -8.29 4.20 -31.94
CA LYS A 243 -8.68 3.16 -30.97
C LYS A 243 -9.55 3.72 -29.84
N ARG A 244 -10.16 4.89 -30.03
CA ARG A 244 -11.08 5.53 -29.09
C ARG A 244 -12.42 5.73 -29.82
N SER A 245 -13.52 5.28 -29.23
CA SER A 245 -14.87 5.37 -29.84
C SER A 245 -15.40 6.81 -29.79
N GLU A 246 -14.92 7.59 -28.82
CA GLU A 246 -15.19 9.02 -28.61
C GLU A 246 -13.88 9.70 -28.17
N ASP A 247 -13.86 11.03 -27.96
CA ASP A 247 -12.71 11.77 -27.41
C ASP A 247 -12.47 11.46 -25.91
N ASN A 248 -12.38 10.16 -25.57
CA ASN A 248 -12.13 9.56 -24.26
C ASN A 248 -13.33 9.51 -23.33
N GLY A 249 -14.54 9.32 -23.85
CA GLY A 249 -15.78 9.35 -23.05
C GLY A 249 -16.44 8.00 -22.77
N GLY A 250 -16.24 7.03 -23.65
CA GLY A 250 -17.00 5.78 -23.68
C GLY A 250 -16.09 4.55 -23.71
N GLU A 251 -15.73 4.12 -24.90
CA GLU A 251 -15.01 2.85 -25.11
C GLU A 251 -13.65 3.06 -25.79
N VAL A 252 -12.71 2.20 -25.44
CA VAL A 252 -11.37 2.11 -26.03
C VAL A 252 -11.11 0.69 -26.52
N PHE A 253 -10.36 0.57 -27.62
CA PHE A 253 -9.90 -0.74 -28.11
C PHE A 253 -8.58 -1.10 -27.45
N GLN A 254 -8.65 -1.95 -26.43
CA GLN A 254 -7.54 -2.44 -25.61
C GLN A 254 -7.78 -3.92 -25.32
N CYS A 255 -6.72 -4.70 -25.14
CA CYS A 255 -6.84 -6.11 -24.77
C CYS A 255 -7.60 -6.97 -25.80
N GLY A 256 -7.54 -6.57 -27.08
CA GLY A 256 -8.14 -7.29 -28.21
C GLY A 256 -9.62 -7.02 -28.46
N GLU A 257 -10.25 -6.11 -27.73
CA GLU A 257 -11.69 -5.82 -27.83
C GLU A 257 -12.03 -4.38 -27.43
N TRP A 258 -13.24 -3.92 -27.77
CA TRP A 258 -13.78 -2.65 -27.29
C TRP A 258 -14.32 -2.83 -25.86
N ARG A 259 -13.81 -2.01 -24.93
CA ARG A 259 -14.21 -2.02 -23.51
C ARG A 259 -14.41 -0.60 -23.01
N PRO A 260 -15.18 -0.39 -21.93
CA PRO A 260 -15.23 0.89 -21.24
C PRO A 260 -13.84 1.37 -20.83
N SER A 261 -13.53 2.63 -21.10
CA SER A 261 -12.26 3.24 -20.70
C SER A 261 -12.25 3.62 -19.22
N ASN A 262 -11.09 3.50 -18.57
CA ASN A 262 -10.87 3.97 -17.20
C ASN A 262 -10.57 5.47 -17.10
N TYR A 263 -10.79 6.28 -18.15
CA TYR A 263 -10.43 7.71 -18.17
C TYR A 263 -10.98 8.56 -17.00
N ARG A 264 -12.10 8.16 -16.39
CA ARG A 264 -12.66 8.83 -15.20
C ARG A 264 -12.07 8.33 -13.89
N ASN A 265 -11.38 7.20 -13.91
CA ASN A 265 -10.77 6.58 -12.75
C ASN A 265 -9.56 7.41 -12.30
N PHE A 266 -9.44 7.75 -11.02
CA PHE A 266 -8.28 8.50 -10.52
C PHE A 266 -6.94 7.81 -10.80
N MET A 267 -6.90 6.48 -10.97
CA MET A 267 -5.71 5.70 -11.29
C MET A 267 -5.39 5.63 -12.80
N ASP A 268 -6.14 6.32 -13.67
CA ASP A 268 -5.74 6.56 -15.06
C ASP A 268 -4.89 7.84 -15.16
N TYR A 269 -4.31 8.14 -16.33
CA TYR A 269 -3.56 9.36 -16.61
C TYR A 269 -4.38 10.43 -17.35
N PHE A 270 -5.61 10.12 -17.73
CA PHE A 270 -6.47 11.09 -18.41
C PHE A 270 -6.78 12.33 -17.56
N ARG A 271 -6.91 13.52 -18.14
CA ARG A 271 -7.03 14.78 -17.36
C ARG A 271 -8.37 14.98 -16.64
N HIS A 272 -9.43 14.25 -16.99
CA HIS A 272 -10.79 14.49 -16.44
C HIS A 272 -11.24 13.36 -15.49
N ARG A 273 -10.36 12.98 -14.57
CA ARG A 273 -10.64 11.94 -13.56
C ARG A 273 -11.53 12.46 -12.45
N THR A 274 -12.40 11.61 -11.93
CA THR A 274 -13.49 12.00 -11.03
C THR A 274 -13.72 11.05 -9.87
N HIS A 275 -13.35 9.77 -9.95
CA HIS A 275 -13.67 8.81 -8.90
C HIS A 275 -12.72 7.60 -8.84
N PHE A 276 -12.75 6.90 -7.72
CA PHE A 276 -12.35 5.49 -7.62
C PHE A 276 -13.57 4.58 -7.80
N THR A 277 -13.35 3.34 -8.22
CA THR A 277 -14.40 2.31 -8.21
C THR A 277 -14.71 1.81 -6.80
N ASP A 278 -15.76 1.01 -6.65
CA ASP A 278 -16.18 0.50 -5.34
C ASP A 278 -15.14 -0.49 -4.78
N LEU A 279 -14.62 -1.40 -5.62
CA LEU A 279 -13.60 -2.36 -5.20
C LEU A 279 -12.21 -1.71 -5.03
N GLN A 280 -11.92 -0.61 -5.73
CA GLN A 280 -10.75 0.21 -5.39
C GLN A 280 -10.92 0.83 -3.99
N GLY A 281 -12.13 1.27 -3.64
CA GLY A 281 -12.47 1.74 -2.30
C GLY A 281 -12.24 0.69 -1.20
N GLU A 282 -12.66 -0.55 -1.44
CA GLU A 282 -12.36 -1.66 -0.52
C GLU A 282 -10.84 -1.84 -0.34
N ARG A 283 -10.08 -1.84 -1.45
CA ARG A 283 -8.62 -1.99 -1.43
C ARG A 283 -7.91 -0.85 -0.71
N ILE A 284 -8.34 0.40 -0.93
CA ILE A 284 -7.89 1.57 -0.19
C ILE A 284 -8.07 1.33 1.31
N ARG A 285 -9.26 0.90 1.74
CA ARG A 285 -9.53 0.64 3.16
C ARG A 285 -8.67 -0.49 3.72
N ALA A 286 -8.44 -1.54 2.95
CA ALA A 286 -7.57 -2.65 3.34
C ALA A 286 -6.15 -2.19 3.62
N HIS A 287 -5.52 -1.51 2.68
CA HIS A 287 -4.17 -0.99 2.87
C HIS A 287 -4.11 0.10 3.93
N GLY A 288 -5.13 0.96 4.01
CA GLY A 288 -5.25 1.96 5.06
C GLY A 288 -5.31 1.36 6.47
N TYR A 289 -6.07 0.26 6.64
CA TYR A 289 -6.12 -0.47 7.90
C TYR A 289 -4.75 -1.05 8.28
N LEU A 290 -4.01 -1.64 7.32
CA LEU A 290 -2.65 -2.16 7.56
C LEU A 290 -1.72 -1.05 8.03
N ARG A 291 -1.79 0.13 7.41
CA ARG A 291 -1.01 1.30 7.82
C ARG A 291 -1.27 1.67 9.27
N HIS A 292 -2.53 1.74 9.69
CA HIS A 292 -2.89 1.98 11.10
C HIS A 292 -2.43 0.87 12.02
N LYS A 293 -2.66 -0.39 11.65
CA LYS A 293 -2.32 -1.56 12.45
C LYS A 293 -0.82 -1.62 12.76
N TYR A 294 0.04 -1.29 11.80
CA TYR A 294 1.50 -1.31 11.98
C TYR A 294 2.11 0.07 12.27
N SER A 295 1.30 1.07 12.61
CA SER A 295 1.78 2.44 12.83
C SER A 295 2.53 2.65 14.15
N THR A 296 2.16 1.91 15.21
CA THR A 296 2.66 2.14 16.57
C THR A 296 3.51 1.00 17.10
N GLU A 297 3.16 -0.27 16.85
CA GLU A 297 4.02 -1.41 17.19
C GLU A 297 3.45 -2.76 16.73
N ARG A 298 4.28 -3.60 16.06
CA ARG A 298 4.43 -5.02 16.43
C ARG A 298 5.64 -5.69 15.75
N PRO A 299 6.45 -6.47 16.47
CA PRO A 299 6.81 -7.80 16.01
C PRO A 299 5.54 -8.68 16.14
N VAL A 300 5.11 -9.35 15.07
CA VAL A 300 4.08 -10.40 15.21
C VAL A 300 4.53 -11.32 16.35
N SER A 301 3.70 -11.51 17.38
CA SER A 301 4.02 -12.48 18.44
C SER A 301 4.31 -13.82 17.76
N ILE A 302 5.30 -14.58 18.23
CA ILE A 302 5.63 -15.91 17.68
C ILE A 302 4.42 -16.87 17.64
N SER A 303 3.35 -16.55 18.38
CA SER A 303 2.11 -17.31 18.47
C SER A 303 1.00 -16.84 17.52
N GLU A 304 1.19 -15.75 16.78
CA GLU A 304 0.18 -15.18 15.87
C GLU A 304 0.64 -15.29 14.42
N GLY A 305 -0.32 -15.40 13.50
CA GLY A 305 -0.03 -15.38 12.08
C GLY A 305 -1.01 -14.55 11.28
N GLU A 306 -0.52 -13.96 10.20
CA GLU A 306 -1.29 -13.10 9.34
C GLU A 306 -1.10 -13.49 7.88
N VAL A 307 -2.22 -13.53 7.15
CA VAL A 307 -2.25 -13.74 5.71
C VAL A 307 -2.65 -12.47 5.04
N TRP A 308 -1.83 -12.02 4.09
CA TRP A 308 -2.12 -10.84 3.30
C TRP A 308 -1.88 -11.09 1.81
N ALA A 309 -2.66 -10.42 0.95
CA ALA A 309 -2.39 -10.33 -0.47
C ALA A 309 -2.73 -8.95 -1.02
N GLY A 310 -2.16 -8.59 -2.17
CA GLY A 310 -2.52 -7.37 -2.90
C GLY A 310 -3.95 -7.37 -3.48
N CYS A 311 -4.70 -8.46 -3.31
CA CYS A 311 -5.98 -8.73 -3.92
C CYS A 311 -6.82 -9.61 -2.99
N LYS A 312 -8.07 -9.90 -3.36
CA LYS A 312 -8.98 -10.70 -2.52
C LYS A 312 -8.39 -12.07 -2.17
N VAL A 313 -8.42 -12.39 -0.88
CA VAL A 313 -8.03 -13.69 -0.33
C VAL A 313 -9.28 -14.55 -0.15
N ASP A 314 -9.25 -15.74 -0.73
CA ASP A 314 -10.27 -16.77 -0.59
C ASP A 314 -9.87 -17.77 0.50
N TRP A 315 -10.56 -17.71 1.64
CA TRP A 315 -10.36 -18.58 2.80
C TRP A 315 -11.40 -19.70 2.79
N ASN A 316 -10.99 -20.91 2.39
CA ASN A 316 -11.90 -22.07 2.29
C ASN A 316 -11.82 -23.02 3.50
N GLY A 317 -11.21 -22.60 4.60
CA GLY A 317 -11.08 -23.39 5.82
C GLY A 317 -12.01 -22.94 6.97
N PRO A 318 -12.01 -23.68 8.09
CA PRO A 318 -12.63 -23.21 9.34
C PRO A 318 -12.05 -21.87 9.81
N LYS A 319 -12.83 -21.10 10.57
CA LYS A 319 -12.35 -19.87 11.27
C LYS A 319 -11.98 -20.14 12.74
N SER A 320 -12.22 -21.34 13.24
CA SER A 320 -11.87 -21.77 14.59
C SER A 320 -11.31 -23.18 14.56
N PHE A 321 -10.18 -23.39 15.23
CA PHE A 321 -9.40 -24.62 15.23
C PHE A 321 -9.10 -25.05 16.67
N PRO A 322 -9.84 -26.00 17.25
CA PRO A 322 -9.66 -26.41 18.65
C PRO A 322 -8.27 -26.93 19.01
N ASN A 323 -7.56 -27.55 18.06
CA ASN A 323 -6.22 -28.10 18.27
C ASN A 323 -5.15 -27.41 17.41
N GLY A 324 -5.51 -26.33 16.72
CA GLY A 324 -4.64 -25.61 15.80
C GLY A 324 -4.63 -26.22 14.40
N PHE A 325 -3.70 -25.76 13.57
CA PHE A 325 -3.51 -26.21 12.19
C PHE A 325 -2.04 -26.05 11.80
N ALA A 326 -1.64 -26.70 10.71
CA ALA A 326 -0.34 -26.50 10.09
C ALA A 326 -0.52 -26.13 8.62
N CYS A 327 0.35 -25.27 8.10
CA CYS A 327 0.38 -24.90 6.69
C CYS A 327 1.73 -25.20 6.07
N GLU A 328 1.71 -25.71 4.84
CA GLU A 328 2.90 -25.95 4.04
C GLU A 328 3.34 -24.64 3.40
N MET A 329 4.32 -23.97 4.00
CA MET A 329 4.90 -22.75 3.45
C MET A 329 5.90 -23.11 2.34
N ASN A 330 5.42 -23.19 1.10
CA ASN A 330 6.29 -23.38 -0.06
C ASN A 330 6.73 -22.02 -0.62
N SER A 331 8.04 -21.74 -0.66
CA SER A 331 8.57 -20.47 -1.16
C SER A 331 8.36 -20.25 -2.66
N THR A 332 8.04 -21.31 -3.42
CA THR A 332 7.77 -21.20 -4.87
C THR A 332 6.29 -21.01 -5.20
N GLU A 333 5.38 -21.40 -4.31
CA GLU A 333 3.93 -21.30 -4.54
C GLU A 333 3.37 -20.10 -3.77
N THR A 334 3.19 -18.99 -4.48
CA THR A 334 2.73 -17.74 -3.86
C THR A 334 1.24 -17.50 -4.04
N LEU A 335 0.51 -18.29 -4.84
CA LEU A 335 -0.91 -18.05 -5.12
C LEU A 335 -1.86 -18.83 -4.21
N PHE A 336 -1.35 -19.81 -3.46
CA PHE A 336 -2.13 -20.56 -2.50
C PHE A 336 -1.27 -21.05 -1.33
N LEU A 337 -1.92 -21.35 -0.21
CA LEU A 337 -1.34 -22.00 0.95
C LEU A 337 -2.16 -23.25 1.29
N SER A 338 -1.51 -24.40 1.30
CA SER A 338 -2.10 -25.68 1.68
C SER A 338 -1.98 -25.85 3.19
N CYS A 339 -3.11 -26.07 3.87
CA CYS A 339 -3.15 -26.20 5.31
C CYS A 339 -3.95 -27.42 5.74
N ALA A 340 -3.73 -27.90 6.96
CA ALA A 340 -4.46 -29.02 7.54
C ALA A 340 -4.82 -28.73 9.00
N ALA A 341 -6.10 -28.86 9.33
CA ALA A 341 -6.58 -28.74 10.70
C ALA A 341 -6.10 -29.93 11.54
N LYS A 342 -5.58 -29.65 12.73
CA LYS A 342 -5.17 -30.71 13.66
C LYS A 342 -6.38 -31.32 14.33
N THR A 343 -6.39 -32.64 14.42
CA THR A 343 -7.40 -33.38 15.17
C THR A 343 -6.93 -33.67 16.59
N ALA A 344 -7.86 -34.03 17.47
CA ALA A 344 -7.52 -34.75 18.68
C ALA A 344 -6.78 -36.07 18.33
N ALA A 345 -5.96 -36.57 19.26
CA ALA A 345 -5.12 -37.75 19.04
C ALA A 345 -5.92 -38.93 18.45
N GLY A 346 -5.61 -39.31 17.21
CA GLY A 346 -6.23 -40.43 16.48
C GLY A 346 -7.16 -40.08 15.30
N GLY A 347 -7.42 -38.80 15.01
CA GLY A 347 -8.18 -38.36 13.83
C GLY A 347 -7.32 -38.11 12.57
N SER A 348 -7.95 -38.05 11.39
CA SER A 348 -7.29 -37.61 10.16
C SER A 348 -7.36 -36.08 10.04
N ALA A 349 -6.23 -35.42 9.76
CA ALA A 349 -6.20 -33.98 9.55
C ALA A 349 -7.09 -33.58 8.36
N GLU A 350 -7.96 -32.58 8.55
CA GLU A 350 -8.83 -32.07 7.48
C GLU A 350 -8.09 -31.00 6.66
N PRO A 351 -7.84 -31.23 5.35
CA PRO A 351 -7.14 -30.27 4.51
C PRO A 351 -8.04 -29.10 4.15
N PHE A 352 -7.46 -27.91 4.09
CA PHE A 352 -8.09 -26.70 3.55
C PHE A 352 -7.06 -25.86 2.78
N MET A 353 -7.54 -24.93 1.97
CA MET A 353 -6.68 -24.05 1.20
C MET A 353 -7.05 -22.59 1.38
N ILE A 354 -6.02 -21.75 1.35
CA ILE A 354 -6.14 -20.30 1.27
C ILE A 354 -5.59 -19.90 -0.10
N LYS A 355 -6.34 -19.13 -0.89
CA LYS A 355 -5.98 -18.82 -2.29
C LYS A 355 -6.13 -17.33 -2.58
N ALA A 356 -5.33 -16.81 -3.50
CA ALA A 356 -5.56 -15.48 -4.07
C ALA A 356 -5.08 -15.42 -5.53
N PRO A 357 -5.69 -14.56 -6.37
CA PRO A 357 -5.24 -14.33 -7.74
C PRO A 357 -3.94 -13.49 -7.84
N CYS A 358 -3.30 -13.21 -6.69
CA CYS A 358 -2.04 -12.49 -6.58
C CYS A 358 -1.18 -13.13 -5.48
N PRO A 359 0.13 -12.83 -5.42
CA PRO A 359 1.01 -13.37 -4.40
C PRO A 359 0.51 -13.11 -2.96
N LEU A 360 0.25 -14.20 -2.24
CA LEU A 360 -0.03 -14.30 -0.81
C LEU A 360 1.26 -14.19 -0.01
N GLN A 361 1.13 -13.60 1.17
CA GLN A 361 2.18 -13.51 2.15
C GLN A 361 1.65 -14.01 3.48
N TRP A 362 2.34 -15.00 4.03
CA TRP A 362 2.10 -15.51 5.38
C TRP A 362 3.22 -15.02 6.29
N VAL A 363 2.86 -14.32 7.37
CA VAL A 363 3.80 -13.91 8.42
C VAL A 363 3.32 -14.48 9.75
N GLY A 364 4.08 -15.41 10.31
CA GLY A 364 3.75 -16.13 11.54
C GLY A 364 4.33 -17.53 11.56
N PRO A 365 3.98 -18.37 12.56
CA PRO A 365 4.44 -19.75 12.61
C PRO A 365 3.82 -20.59 11.46
N ALA A 366 4.52 -21.64 11.04
CA ALA A 366 3.99 -22.64 10.09
C ALA A 366 2.95 -23.56 10.73
N GLU A 367 2.95 -23.60 12.05
CA GLU A 367 2.17 -24.52 12.84
C GLU A 367 1.67 -23.83 14.09
N PHE A 368 0.36 -23.89 14.30
CA PHE A 368 -0.27 -23.47 15.54
C PHE A 368 -0.58 -24.68 16.41
N ASN A 369 -0.41 -24.52 17.71
CA ASN A 369 -0.73 -25.53 18.72
C ASN A 369 -1.81 -24.99 19.66
N GLY A 370 -2.77 -25.84 20.04
CA GLY A 370 -3.89 -25.45 20.88
C GLY A 370 -4.96 -24.67 20.12
N GLU A 371 -5.95 -24.15 20.83
CA GLU A 371 -7.09 -23.48 20.23
C GLU A 371 -6.67 -22.19 19.52
N VAL A 372 -7.04 -22.05 18.24
CA VAL A 372 -6.73 -20.89 17.40
C VAL A 372 -7.99 -20.38 16.72
N ASN A 373 -8.17 -19.06 16.74
CA ASN A 373 -9.24 -18.39 16.04
C ASN A 373 -8.65 -17.49 14.95
N CYS A 374 -9.18 -17.63 13.74
CA CYS A 374 -8.83 -16.84 12.58
C CYS A 374 -9.99 -15.90 12.22
N GLU A 375 -9.70 -14.62 12.12
CA GLU A 375 -10.66 -13.57 11.75
C GLU A 375 -10.27 -12.92 10.43
N GLU A 376 -11.30 -12.55 9.66
CA GLU A 376 -11.14 -11.76 8.45
C GLU A 376 -11.15 -10.29 8.87
N LEU A 377 -9.99 -9.65 8.76
CA LEU A 377 -9.84 -8.23 9.08
C LEU A 377 -10.27 -7.37 7.89
N ASN A 378 -9.98 -7.84 6.68
CA ASN A 378 -10.47 -7.27 5.43
C ASN A 378 -10.48 -8.33 4.31
N PHE A 379 -11.03 -8.00 3.13
CA PHE A 379 -11.18 -8.93 2.01
C PHE A 379 -9.86 -9.55 1.51
N ASN A 380 -8.72 -8.95 1.85
CA ASN A 380 -7.37 -9.40 1.52
C ASN A 380 -6.46 -9.62 2.74
N HIS A 381 -7.01 -9.63 3.96
CA HIS A 381 -6.22 -9.75 5.19
C HIS A 381 -6.93 -10.58 6.26
N PHE A 382 -6.27 -11.65 6.68
CA PHE A 382 -6.73 -12.53 7.75
C PHE A 382 -5.69 -12.55 8.88
N GLN A 383 -6.17 -12.67 10.12
CA GLN A 383 -5.33 -12.85 11.30
C GLN A 383 -5.76 -14.10 12.06
N CYS A 384 -4.80 -14.95 12.40
CA CYS A 384 -4.96 -16.11 13.26
C CYS A 384 -4.20 -15.88 14.58
N LYS A 385 -4.90 -16.09 15.70
CA LYS A 385 -4.37 -15.88 17.05
C LYS A 385 -4.82 -17.00 17.99
N PRO A 386 -4.01 -17.37 19.00
CA PRO A 386 -4.44 -18.32 20.01
C PRO A 386 -5.71 -17.80 20.67
N ALA A 387 -6.67 -18.68 20.94
CA ALA A 387 -7.81 -18.31 21.78
C ALA A 387 -7.24 -17.85 23.13
N ALA A 388 -7.68 -16.67 23.60
CA ALA A 388 -7.27 -16.18 24.90
C ALA A 388 -7.62 -17.27 25.93
N GLY A 389 -6.61 -17.84 26.58
CA GLY A 389 -6.85 -18.75 27.70
C GLY A 389 -7.71 -18.06 28.77
N PRO A 390 -8.42 -18.82 29.63
CA PRO A 390 -9.13 -18.21 30.75
C PRO A 390 -8.17 -17.28 31.49
N GLN A 391 -8.54 -16.00 31.64
CA GLN A 391 -7.80 -15.04 32.44
C GLN A 391 -7.46 -15.71 33.77
N ALA A 392 -6.19 -15.95 34.03
CA ALA A 392 -5.76 -16.39 35.34
C ALA A 392 -6.26 -15.34 36.35
N PRO A 393 -6.91 -15.75 37.46
CA PRO A 393 -7.35 -14.81 38.46
C PRO A 393 -6.15 -13.99 38.90
N ASN A 394 -6.33 -12.67 38.87
CA ASN A 394 -5.37 -11.65 39.24
C ASN A 394 -4.57 -12.12 40.46
N GLN A 395 -3.29 -12.46 40.26
CA GLN A 395 -2.44 -12.83 41.38
C GLN A 395 -2.26 -11.57 42.23
N THR A 396 -2.99 -11.55 43.34
CA THR A 396 -2.67 -10.95 44.64
C THR A 396 -1.72 -9.76 44.60
N GLU A 397 -2.27 -8.58 44.89
CA GLU A 397 -1.54 -7.42 45.38
C GLU A 397 -0.45 -7.83 46.39
N PRO A 398 0.79 -7.36 46.23
CA PRO A 398 1.77 -7.43 47.29
C PRO A 398 1.30 -6.53 48.44
N SER A 399 1.05 -7.13 49.60
CA SER A 399 0.77 -6.43 50.86
C SER A 399 1.80 -5.31 51.12
N GLU A 400 1.30 -4.10 51.35
CA GLU A 400 2.09 -2.94 51.78
C GLU A 400 2.96 -3.27 53.01
N PRO A 401 4.23 -2.81 53.07
CA PRO A 401 4.99 -2.84 54.30
C PRO A 401 4.47 -1.77 55.27
N LYS A 402 4.07 -2.20 56.47
CA LYS A 402 3.72 -1.33 57.60
C LYS A 402 4.80 -0.28 57.83
N GLN A 403 4.40 1.00 57.79
CA GLN A 403 5.21 2.11 58.31
C GLN A 403 5.34 1.98 59.84
N GLU A 404 6.57 1.85 60.32
CA GLU A 404 6.93 2.13 61.71
C GLU A 404 6.71 3.62 62.00
N GLN A 405 5.81 3.92 62.92
CA GLN A 405 5.73 5.23 63.56
C GLN A 405 6.95 5.37 64.49
N LYS A 406 7.78 6.37 64.21
CA LYS A 406 8.72 6.94 65.18
C LYS A 406 7.93 7.70 66.24
N GLU A 407 8.07 7.28 67.49
CA GLU A 407 7.77 8.12 68.65
C GLU A 407 8.94 9.09 68.84
N ASP A 408 8.60 10.38 68.94
CA ASP A 408 9.47 11.43 69.45
C ASP A 408 9.46 11.35 70.99
N GLU A 409 10.62 11.19 71.61
CA GLU A 409 10.91 11.73 72.95
C GLU A 409 12.34 12.33 72.95
N GLU A 410 12.40 13.58 73.40
CA GLU A 410 13.53 14.49 73.68
C GLU A 410 14.14 15.38 72.57
#